data_AF-A0AAJ3CVE9-F1
#
_entry.id   AF-A0AAJ3CVE9-F1
#
_cell.length_a   1.000
_cell.length_b   1.000
_cell.length_c   1.000
_cell.angle_alpha   90.00
_cell.angle_beta   90.00
_cell.angle_gamma   90.00
#
_symmetry.space_group_name_H-M   'P 1'
#
loop_
_entity.id
_entity.type
_entity.pdbx_description
1 polymer ?
#
loop_
_entity_poly.entity_id
_entity_poly.type
_entity_poly.pdbx_seq_one_letter_code
_entity_poly.pdbx_strand_id
1 'polypeptide(L)'
;MANINTISAQNINLSSVEVVHIAARRWFQASYGNTYFSLSVDVEIDGNFIEVVNVPFQYGYGDHFDTVAMEEFSKVINMEDKEFLRGSYLSRFCRDNNITVYSSVTDVKRKKDL
;
A
#
# COMPACT_ATOMS: atom_id res chain seq x y z
N MET A 1 12.40 3.11 -25.54
CA MET A 1 11.76 2.06 -24.71
C MET A 1 12.23 2.31 -23.29
N ALA A 2 11.34 2.76 -22.40
CA ALA A 2 11.71 3.04 -21.02
C ALA A 2 12.04 1.71 -20.32
N ASN A 3 13.27 1.60 -19.80
CA ASN A 3 13.67 0.49 -18.95
C ASN A 3 12.81 0.56 -17.68
N ILE A 4 11.89 -0.39 -17.56
CA ILE A 4 11.12 -0.62 -16.35
C ILE A 4 12.06 -1.37 -15.41
N ASN A 5 12.96 -0.63 -14.76
CA ASN A 5 13.69 -1.15 -13.62
C ASN A 5 12.65 -1.43 -12.55
N THR A 6 12.27 -2.70 -12.39
CA THR A 6 11.47 -3.18 -11.28
C THR A 6 12.21 -2.84 -9.99
N ILE A 7 11.74 -1.83 -9.25
CA ILE A 7 12.31 -1.34 -7.98
C ILE A 7 11.96 -2.32 -6.82
N SER A 8 11.71 -3.60 -7.10
CA SER A 8 11.21 -4.56 -6.10
C SER A 8 12.26 -5.06 -5.10
N ALA A 9 13.38 -4.35 -4.94
CA ALA A 9 14.46 -4.76 -4.04
C ALA A 9 15.30 -3.58 -3.52
N GLN A 10 14.78 -2.35 -3.53
CA GLN A 10 15.45 -1.27 -2.81
C GLN A 10 15.03 -1.32 -1.35
N ASN A 11 16.00 -1.69 -0.51
CA ASN A 11 15.89 -1.55 0.93
C ASN A 11 15.83 -0.05 1.25
N ILE A 12 14.64 0.45 1.54
CA ILE A 12 14.48 1.86 1.91
C ILE A 12 14.75 1.99 3.39
N ASN A 13 15.59 2.95 3.75
CA ASN A 13 15.77 3.30 5.15
C ASN A 13 14.54 4.07 5.63
N LEU A 14 13.87 3.57 6.68
CA LEU A 14 12.71 4.24 7.25
C LEU A 14 12.99 5.70 7.65
N SER A 15 14.21 6.01 8.12
CA SER A 15 14.57 7.36 8.56
C SER A 15 14.72 8.37 7.43
N SER A 16 14.76 7.93 6.17
CA SER A 16 14.79 8.82 5.00
C SER A 16 13.41 9.04 4.39
N VAL A 17 12.38 8.38 4.89
CA VAL A 17 11.01 8.51 4.37
C VAL A 17 10.33 9.71 5.03
N GLU A 18 9.99 10.71 4.22
CA GLU A 18 9.36 11.95 4.70
C GLU A 18 7.83 11.85 4.64
N VAL A 19 7.33 11.28 3.53
CA VAL A 19 5.90 11.15 3.22
C VAL A 19 5.60 9.76 2.68
N VAL A 20 4.44 9.22 3.04
CA VAL A 20 3.88 7.98 2.49
C VAL A 20 2.50 8.27 1.89
N HIS A 21 2.31 7.90 0.63
CA HIS A 21 1.03 7.97 -0.07
C HIS A 21 0.47 6.57 -0.24
N ILE A 22 -0.72 6.32 0.31
CA ILE A 22 -1.47 5.08 0.13
C ILE A 22 -2.64 5.37 -0.81
N ALA A 23 -2.69 4.69 -1.94
CA ALA A 23 -3.79 4.80 -2.89
C ALA A 23 -4.45 3.43 -3.07
N ALA A 24 -5.75 3.34 -2.85
CA ALA A 24 -6.51 2.11 -3.02
C ALA A 24 -7.77 2.30 -3.87
N ARG A 25 -8.13 1.25 -4.61
CA ARG A 25 -9.42 1.15 -5.32
C ARG A 25 -10.14 -0.09 -4.83
N ARG A 26 -11.44 -0.01 -4.61
CA ARG A 26 -12.25 -1.13 -4.11
C ARG A 26 -13.44 -1.44 -5.01
N TRP A 27 -13.62 -2.70 -5.35
CA TRP A 27 -14.74 -3.20 -6.14
C TRP A 27 -15.60 -4.16 -5.32
N PHE A 28 -16.90 -3.85 -5.24
CA PHE A 28 -17.89 -4.75 -4.65
C PHE A 28 -18.55 -5.64 -5.72
N GLN A 29 -18.58 -6.94 -5.46
CA GLN A 29 -19.27 -7.95 -6.25
C GLN A 29 -20.61 -8.31 -5.62
N ALA A 30 -21.68 -7.68 -6.09
CA ALA A 30 -23.01 -7.89 -5.53
C ALA A 30 -23.47 -9.37 -5.54
N SER A 31 -23.13 -10.15 -6.58
CA SER A 31 -23.59 -11.54 -6.73
C SER A 31 -23.18 -12.48 -5.60
N TYR A 32 -22.02 -12.24 -4.98
CA TYR A 32 -21.48 -13.09 -3.92
C TYR A 32 -21.18 -12.30 -2.63
N GLY A 33 -21.41 -10.99 -2.64
CA GLY A 33 -21.06 -10.12 -1.52
C GLY A 33 -19.56 -9.90 -1.34
N ASN A 34 -18.72 -10.24 -2.32
CA ASN A 34 -17.26 -10.13 -2.22
C ASN A 34 -16.77 -8.70 -2.45
N THR A 35 -15.74 -8.27 -1.71
CA THR A 35 -15.00 -7.05 -2.02
C THR A 35 -13.58 -7.39 -2.44
N TYR A 36 -13.09 -6.68 -3.44
CA TYR A 36 -11.73 -6.76 -3.94
C TYR A 36 -11.13 -5.36 -3.94
N PHE A 37 -9.81 -5.28 -3.92
CA PHE A 37 -9.10 -4.01 -4.01
C PHE A 37 -7.79 -4.14 -4.77
N SER A 38 -7.26 -2.99 -5.16
CA SER A 38 -5.88 -2.80 -5.60
C SER A 38 -5.29 -1.73 -4.71
N LEU A 39 -3.97 -1.74 -4.51
CA LEU A 39 -3.29 -0.67 -3.80
C LEU A 39 -1.94 -0.35 -4.43
N SER A 40 -1.53 0.90 -4.31
CA SER A 40 -0.15 1.32 -4.49
C SER A 40 0.30 2.11 -3.26
N VAL A 41 1.59 2.02 -2.96
CA VAL A 41 2.25 2.88 -1.96
C VAL A 41 3.42 3.57 -2.63
N ASP A 42 3.41 4.89 -2.57
CA ASP A 42 4.53 5.74 -2.96
C ASP A 42 5.16 6.36 -1.70
N VAL A 43 6.48 6.51 -1.70
CA VAL A 43 7.20 7.24 -0.65
C VAL A 43 7.92 8.44 -1.24
N GLU A 44 7.96 9.52 -0.47
CA GLU A 44 8.81 10.68 -0.75
C GLU A 44 10.15 10.54 -0.01
N ILE A 45 11.24 10.60 -0.78
CA ILE A 45 12.62 10.61 -0.29
C ILE A 45 13.35 11.72 -1.05
N ASP A 46 13.94 12.66 -0.33
CA ASP A 46 14.67 13.80 -0.89
C ASP A 46 13.86 14.55 -1.98
N GLY A 47 12.56 14.75 -1.75
CA GLY A 47 11.65 15.43 -2.68
C GLY A 47 11.23 14.63 -3.92
N ASN A 48 11.56 13.33 -4.00
CA ASN A 48 11.18 12.45 -5.11
C ASN A 48 10.20 11.37 -4.66
N PHE A 49 9.12 11.19 -5.41
CA PHE A 49 8.18 10.08 -5.19
C PHE A 49 8.63 8.81 -5.90
N ILE A 50 8.64 7.70 -5.16
CA ILE A 50 9.04 6.37 -5.62
C ILE A 50 7.91 5.39 -5.28
N GLU A 51 7.37 4.68 -6.28
CA GLU A 51 6.44 3.56 -6.03
C GLU A 51 7.21 2.38 -5.43
N VAL A 52 6.77 1.92 -4.27
CA VAL A 52 7.46 0.88 -3.48
C VAL A 52 6.61 -0.37 -3.26
N VAL A 53 5.29 -0.22 -3.34
CA VAL A 53 4.35 -1.34 -3.26
C VAL A 53 3.33 -1.18 -4.38
N ASN A 54 3.04 -2.29 -5.06
CA ASN A 54 1.97 -2.38 -6.04
C ASN A 54 1.27 -3.74 -5.91
N VAL A 55 0.03 -3.72 -5.44
CA VAL A 55 -0.85 -4.89 -5.39
C VAL A 55 -1.98 -4.67 -6.40
N PRO A 56 -1.92 -5.31 -7.58
CA PRO A 56 -2.83 -4.99 -8.66
C PRO A 56 -4.26 -5.48 -8.41
N PHE A 57 -4.44 -6.58 -7.68
CA PHE A 57 -5.75 -7.13 -7.36
C PHE A 57 -5.71 -8.13 -6.22
N GLN A 58 -6.49 -7.90 -5.16
CA GLN A 58 -6.58 -8.76 -4.00
C GLN A 58 -7.99 -8.76 -3.41
N TYR A 59 -8.37 -9.87 -2.78
CA TYR A 59 -9.62 -9.98 -2.04
C TYR A 59 -9.52 -9.31 -0.66
N GLY A 60 -10.54 -8.56 -0.26
CA GLY A 60 -10.68 -8.04 1.09
C GLY A 60 -11.69 -6.90 1.24
N TYR A 61 -12.08 -6.66 2.48
CA TYR A 61 -13.15 -5.73 2.84
C TYR A 61 -12.65 -4.51 3.59
N GLY A 62 -13.45 -3.45 3.57
CA GLY A 62 -13.20 -2.24 4.35
C GLY A 62 -11.79 -1.71 4.10
N ASP A 63 -11.01 -1.64 5.17
CA ASP A 63 -9.66 -1.10 5.18
C ASP A 63 -8.57 -2.18 5.12
N HIS A 64 -8.91 -3.41 4.68
CA HIS A 64 -7.93 -4.49 4.52
C HIS A 64 -6.75 -4.11 3.63
N PHE A 65 -6.95 -3.18 2.68
CA PHE A 65 -5.87 -2.63 1.87
C PHE A 65 -4.76 -1.97 2.72
N ASP A 66 -5.09 -1.36 3.86
CA ASP A 66 -4.11 -0.68 4.73
C ASP A 66 -3.27 -1.69 5.52
N THR A 67 -3.86 -2.82 5.88
CA THR A 67 -3.11 -3.96 6.46
C THR A 67 -2.17 -4.57 5.43
N VAL A 68 -2.65 -4.84 4.21
CA VAL A 68 -1.80 -5.38 3.14
C VAL A 68 -0.71 -4.38 2.75
N ALA A 69 -1.02 -3.08 2.74
CA ALA A 69 -0.02 -2.04 2.55
C ALA A 69 1.08 -2.13 3.61
N MET A 70 0.74 -2.34 4.88
CA MET A 70 1.73 -2.52 5.95
C MET A 70 2.57 -3.79 5.73
N GLU A 71 1.93 -4.91 5.42
CA GLU A 71 2.60 -6.18 5.18
C GLU A 71 3.60 -6.08 4.03
N GLU A 72 3.22 -5.49 2.89
CA GLU A 72 4.11 -5.31 1.75
C GLU A 72 5.19 -4.25 2.01
N PHE A 73 4.82 -3.11 2.61
CA PHE A 73 5.77 -2.04 2.92
C PHE A 73 6.86 -2.48 3.91
N SER A 74 6.50 -3.33 4.88
CA SER A 74 7.44 -3.86 5.87
C SER A 74 8.62 -4.62 5.23
N LYS A 75 8.37 -5.28 4.10
CA LYS A 75 9.40 -5.98 3.32
C LYS A 75 10.37 -5.00 2.66
N VAL A 76 9.87 -3.85 2.22
CA VAL A 76 10.68 -2.78 1.58
C VAL A 76 11.64 -2.14 2.60
N ILE A 77 11.22 -2.00 3.86
CA ILE A 77 12.01 -1.38 4.93
C ILE A 77 12.76 -2.39 5.81
N ASN A 78 12.80 -3.67 5.43
CA ASN A 78 13.43 -4.77 6.19
C ASN A 78 12.92 -4.92 7.65
N MET A 79 11.65 -4.63 7.88
CA MET A 79 11.00 -4.87 9.17
C MET A 79 10.20 -6.17 9.10
N GLU A 80 10.86 -7.32 9.21
CA GLU A 80 10.21 -8.63 9.06
C GLU A 80 9.61 -9.21 10.37
N ASP A 81 9.44 -8.42 11.43
CA ASP A 81 8.83 -8.90 12.67
C ASP A 81 7.33 -9.16 12.50
N LYS A 82 6.99 -10.41 12.20
CA LYS A 82 5.64 -10.86 11.84
C LYS A 82 4.60 -10.69 12.94
N GLU A 83 5.01 -10.59 14.21
CA GLU A 83 4.07 -10.40 15.31
C GLU A 83 3.54 -8.96 15.35
N PHE A 84 4.41 -7.99 15.09
CA PHE A 84 4.03 -6.57 14.99
C PHE A 84 3.17 -6.28 13.75
N LEU A 85 3.42 -6.98 12.66
CA LEU A 85 2.76 -6.73 11.37
C LEU A 85 1.33 -7.24 11.30
N ARG A 86 0.98 -8.26 12.09
CA ARG A 86 -0.35 -8.89 12.04
C ARG A 86 -1.45 -7.92 12.45
N GLY A 87 -2.24 -7.48 11.47
CA GLY A 87 -3.40 -6.62 11.69
C GLY A 87 -3.06 -5.15 11.94
N SER A 88 -1.81 -4.75 11.74
CA SER A 88 -1.39 -3.34 11.81
C SER A 88 -1.72 -2.61 10.51
N TYR A 89 -2.03 -1.32 10.60
CA TYR A 89 -2.28 -0.45 9.44
C TYR A 89 -1.05 0.39 9.13
N LEU A 90 -0.69 0.53 7.85
CA LEU A 90 0.43 1.36 7.43
C LEU A 90 0.18 2.82 7.83
N SER A 91 -1.06 3.30 7.67
CA SER A 91 -1.44 4.65 8.12
C SER A 91 -1.23 4.89 9.61
N ARG A 92 -1.36 3.86 10.45
CA ARG A 92 -1.05 3.94 11.87
C ARG A 92 0.46 3.91 12.10
N PHE A 93 1.15 2.97 11.47
CA PHE A 93 2.61 2.86 11.57
C PHE A 93 3.31 4.17 11.21
N CYS A 94 2.90 4.84 10.12
CA CYS A 94 3.45 6.14 9.73
C CYS A 94 3.25 7.20 10.82
N ARG A 95 2.03 7.31 11.36
CA ARG A 95 1.72 8.26 12.45
C ARG A 95 2.56 8.00 13.69
N ASP A 96 2.69 6.73 14.09
CA ASP A 96 3.47 6.33 15.28
C ASP A 96 4.98 6.59 15.09
N ASN A 97 5.46 6.68 13.85
CA ASN A 97 6.85 6.97 13.50
C ASN A 97 7.09 8.41 13.00
N ASN A 98 6.13 9.33 13.18
CA ASN A 98 6.21 10.72 12.72
C ASN A 98 6.44 10.89 11.19
N ILE A 99 5.95 9.95 10.40
CA ILE A 99 5.96 10.01 8.94
C ILE A 99 4.61 10.59 8.49
N THR A 100 4.65 11.60 7.62
CA THR A 100 3.42 12.17 7.06
C THR A 100 2.76 11.14 6.17
N VAL A 101 1.45 10.91 6.36
CA VAL A 101 0.72 9.92 5.56
C VAL A 101 -0.52 10.54 4.93
N TYR A 102 -0.67 10.27 3.63
CA TYR A 102 -1.89 10.58 2.88
C TYR A 102 -2.50 9.26 2.39
N SER A 103 -3.77 9.05 2.70
CA SER A 103 -4.50 7.85 2.26
C SER A 103 -5.70 8.26 1.42
N SER A 104 -5.87 7.61 0.28
CA SER A 104 -6.99 7.82 -0.62
C SER A 104 -7.60 6.49 -1.04
N VAL A 105 -8.92 6.39 -0.96
CA VAL A 105 -9.65 5.17 -1.31
C VAL A 105 -10.82 5.53 -2.21
N THR A 106 -10.94 4.83 -3.33
CA THR A 106 -12.05 5.02 -4.27
C THR A 106 -12.87 3.74 -4.41
N ASP A 107 -14.16 3.82 -4.09
CA ASP A 107 -15.13 2.76 -4.36
C ASP A 107 -15.60 2.83 -5.81
N VAL A 108 -15.32 1.78 -6.57
CA VAL A 108 -15.57 1.71 -8.02
C VAL A 108 -16.80 0.84 -8.32
N LYS A 109 -17.81 1.45 -8.94
CA LYS A 109 -19.06 0.79 -9.37
C LYS A 109 -18.76 -0.08 -10.61
N ARG A 110 -18.75 -1.42 -10.48
CA ARG A 110 -18.35 -2.34 -11.57
C ARG A 110 -19.23 -2.28 -12.83
N LYS A 111 -18.60 -2.48 -14.00
CA LYS A 111 -18.96 -3.58 -14.93
C LYS A 111 -17.88 -4.06 -15.93
N LYS A 112 -16.77 -3.34 -16.19
CA LYS A 112 -15.89 -3.67 -17.34
C LYS A 112 -14.45 -4.15 -17.06
N ASP A 113 -13.92 -4.00 -15.84
CA ASP A 113 -12.49 -4.23 -15.55
C ASP A 113 -12.23 -5.34 -14.51
N LEU A 114 -13.05 -6.40 -14.55
CA LEU A 114 -12.63 -7.71 -14.04
C LEU A 114 -12.34 -8.63 -15.21
#